data_AF-A0A329LNP6-F1
#
_entry.id   AF-A0A329LNP6-F1
#
_cell.length_a   1.000
_cell.length_b   1.000
_cell.length_c   1.000
_cell.angle_alpha   90.00
_cell.angle_beta   90.00
_cell.angle_gamma   90.00
#
_symmetry.space_group_name_H-M   'P 1'
#
loop_
_entity.id
_entity.type
_entity.pdbx_description
1 polymer ?
#
loop_
_entity_poly.entity_id
_entity_poly.type
_entity_poly.pdbx_seq_one_letter_code
_entity_poly.pdbx_strand_id
1 'polypeptide(L)'
;MTWGHFTEAELIAAAGGDPWAINQSLQAGSPFQISQLAEAFHGAGRHTAEADHAFEDARKRFAAAWNHEQGGHPINDSDEVQRVTKSLGAQSEQLPKIGAELESIAAALADAQKQGAQEIALLESELRGLDRVLAAIEHDLGFDLPPGERDKLEKLRQAVHAQAVDDVRGAVKQMNSIRNAYSDTLRKSMGNLHADGYDPAKAVDDWIEQPLRGVVRNLGPVAGTGGIPGIPGIGAADLGEVVEVPGQNGQPGKLFAIFGDSFTGDKAYDGKHYPSVAVPVTFDEQGRPHFGAPLTGPDGQNVLFPPPPQAAGTDTLPAGSIRMSDGTTYMMVAGTDKLNPTGGSWLVKVTNDPSQGWKPIDKSWRPWTPNPPNPNDPIHPGTSATSQPTQISGFQAKDGKVYIAADSFDRSRGVTMYRVDPNQVTDRDAWQPWTGSGWGQPGELATVPMSPNTYGELSFREVDGKPVLSGFNSTFGTNQVEVRVANDPLEIFSGRAPTVVAHNDTGNTPISIRQPYGGYILPGSSLNNLNLFLSQWNTDANTPYNVQQVQVTPAQ
;
A
#
# COMPACT_ATOMS: atom_id res chain seq x y z
N MET A 1 -11.35 -0.91 27.63
CA MET A 1 -11.82 0.08 28.64
C MET A 1 -13.31 0.34 28.36
N THR A 2 -14.14 0.83 29.29
CA THR A 2 -15.60 0.99 28.98
C THR A 2 -16.07 2.43 29.23
N TRP A 3 -16.49 3.10 28.16
CA TRP A 3 -17.26 4.35 28.20
C TRP A 3 -18.75 4.02 28.19
N GLY A 4 -19.59 4.90 28.73
CA GLY A 4 -21.04 4.68 28.79
C GLY A 4 -21.77 5.04 27.50
N HIS A 5 -21.24 6.01 26.76
CA HIS A 5 -21.89 6.64 25.61
C HIS A 5 -21.12 6.47 24.31
N PHE A 6 -19.96 5.79 24.37
CA PHE A 6 -19.18 5.43 23.20
C PHE A 6 -18.69 3.99 23.26
N THR A 7 -18.39 3.42 22.09
CA THR A 7 -17.65 2.15 21.98
C THR A 7 -16.29 2.33 21.33
N GLU A 8 -15.31 1.49 21.68
CA GLU A 8 -14.00 1.52 21.04
C GLU A 8 -14.12 1.25 19.53
N ALA A 9 -14.96 0.29 19.14
CA ALA A 9 -15.18 -0.10 17.75
C ALA A 9 -15.78 1.02 16.89
N GLU A 10 -16.77 1.77 17.40
CA GLU A 10 -17.36 2.87 16.61
C GLU A 10 -16.38 4.03 16.44
N LEU A 11 -15.60 4.35 17.48
CA LEU A 11 -14.62 5.43 17.46
C LEU A 11 -13.49 5.11 16.49
N ILE A 12 -12.99 3.87 16.49
CA ILE A 12 -12.00 3.38 15.52
C ILE A 12 -12.54 3.50 14.09
N ALA A 13 -13.76 3.01 13.86
CA ALA A 13 -14.37 3.01 12.53
C ALA A 13 -14.57 4.43 11.99
N ALA A 14 -15.01 5.37 12.83
CA ALA A 14 -15.23 6.77 12.46
C ALA A 14 -13.93 7.58 12.32
N ALA A 15 -12.91 7.26 13.13
CA ALA A 15 -11.61 7.93 13.07
C ALA A 15 -10.75 7.46 11.89
N GLY A 16 -10.99 6.25 11.39
CA GLY A 16 -10.25 5.65 10.28
C GLY A 16 -8.93 4.98 10.70
N GLY A 17 -8.83 4.53 11.96
CA GLY A 17 -7.67 3.81 12.48
C GLY A 17 -7.75 3.48 13.98
N ASP A 18 -6.96 2.50 14.42
CA ASP A 18 -6.88 2.08 15.84
C ASP A 18 -5.54 2.55 16.47
N PRO A 19 -5.55 3.59 17.33
CA PRO A 19 -4.36 4.04 18.03
C PRO A 19 -3.91 3.07 19.13
N TRP A 20 -4.83 2.34 19.76
CA TRP A 20 -4.53 1.36 20.82
C TRP A 20 -3.77 0.16 20.27
N ALA A 21 -4.18 -0.38 19.13
CA ALA A 21 -3.46 -1.46 18.45
C ALA A 21 -2.06 -1.02 18.01
N ILE A 22 -1.90 0.22 17.51
CA ILE A 22 -0.58 0.76 17.18
C ILE A 22 0.31 0.80 18.42
N ASN A 23 -0.19 1.29 19.56
CA ASN A 23 0.57 1.32 20.80
C ASN A 23 0.92 -0.10 21.27
N GLN A 24 -0.04 -1.03 21.25
CA GLN A 24 0.19 -2.42 21.64
C GLN A 24 1.31 -3.07 20.82
N SER A 25 1.39 -2.79 19.52
CA SER A 25 2.47 -3.31 18.67
C SER A 25 3.86 -2.84 19.11
N LEU A 26 3.98 -1.59 19.59
CA LEU A 26 5.24 -1.06 20.14
C LEU A 26 5.55 -1.71 21.50
N GLN A 27 4.55 -1.87 22.36
CA GLN A 27 4.73 -2.46 23.70
C GLN A 27 5.14 -3.93 23.67
N ALA A 28 4.87 -4.65 22.58
CA ALA A 28 5.25 -6.06 22.43
C ALA A 28 6.77 -6.28 22.31
N GLY A 29 7.53 -5.25 21.90
CA GLY A 29 8.98 -5.33 21.78
C GLY A 29 9.71 -5.28 23.13
N SER A 30 10.96 -5.79 23.17
CA SER A 30 11.79 -5.80 24.38
C SER A 30 13.08 -4.97 24.20
N PRO A 31 13.08 -3.68 24.58
CA PRO A 31 14.31 -2.87 24.61
C PRO A 31 15.43 -3.50 25.44
N PHE A 32 15.07 -4.14 26.55
CA PHE A 32 16.02 -4.76 27.47
C PHE A 32 16.83 -5.89 26.83
N GLN A 33 16.18 -6.75 26.04
CA GLN A 33 16.89 -7.84 25.34
C GLN A 33 17.88 -7.30 24.31
N ILE A 34 17.52 -6.23 23.59
CA ILE A 34 18.38 -5.59 22.60
C ILE A 34 19.59 -4.92 23.29
N SER A 35 19.36 -4.24 24.41
CA SER A 35 20.43 -3.61 25.20
C SER A 35 21.39 -4.65 25.83
N GLN A 36 20.89 -5.81 26.29
CA GLN A 36 21.77 -6.90 26.75
C GLN A 36 22.69 -7.43 25.64
N LEU A 37 22.19 -7.50 24.40
CA LEU A 37 22.99 -7.87 23.26
C LEU A 37 24.02 -6.77 22.94
N ALA A 38 23.61 -5.50 22.97
CA ALA A 38 24.50 -4.35 22.82
C ALA A 38 25.65 -4.37 23.83
N GLU A 39 25.35 -4.64 25.10
CA GLU A 39 26.35 -4.76 26.17
C GLU A 39 27.34 -5.90 25.93
N ALA A 40 26.87 -7.04 25.40
CA ALA A 40 27.74 -8.16 25.05
C ALA A 40 28.73 -7.79 23.92
N PHE A 41 28.26 -7.11 22.87
CA PHE A 41 29.13 -6.61 21.78
C PHE A 41 30.12 -5.55 22.26
N HIS A 42 29.66 -4.61 23.08
CA HIS A 42 30.52 -3.61 23.69
C HIS A 42 31.60 -4.23 24.59
N GLY A 43 31.23 -5.25 25.39
CA GLY A 43 32.17 -6.04 26.20
C GLY A 43 33.20 -6.78 25.35
N ALA A 44 32.77 -7.45 24.28
CA ALA A 44 33.65 -8.14 23.34
C ALA A 44 34.64 -7.18 22.65
N GLY A 45 34.18 -5.99 22.27
CA GLY A 45 35.04 -4.94 21.71
C GLY A 45 36.15 -4.51 22.67
N ARG A 46 35.82 -4.27 23.95
CA ARG A 46 36.83 -3.93 24.98
C ARG A 46 37.88 -5.02 25.15
N HIS A 47 37.46 -6.28 25.26
CA HIS A 47 38.41 -7.40 25.41
C HIS A 47 39.28 -7.61 24.16
N THR A 48 38.75 -7.34 22.96
CA THR A 48 39.52 -7.41 21.71
C THR A 48 40.57 -6.28 21.65
N ALA A 49 40.24 -5.07 22.09
CA ALA A 49 41.20 -3.97 22.19
C ALA A 49 42.31 -4.25 23.22
N GLU A 50 41.96 -4.84 24.37
CA GLU A 50 42.93 -5.27 25.39
C GLU A 50 43.87 -6.35 24.85
N ALA A 51 43.34 -7.32 24.08
CA ALA A 51 44.12 -8.38 23.44
C ALA A 51 45.06 -7.83 22.35
N ASP A 52 44.60 -6.88 21.54
CA ASP A 52 45.42 -6.19 20.54
C ASP A 52 46.59 -5.44 21.20
N HIS A 53 46.33 -4.67 22.26
CA HIS A 53 47.37 -3.98 23.03
C HIS A 53 48.39 -4.97 23.64
N ALA A 54 47.92 -6.08 24.22
CA ALA A 54 48.80 -7.11 24.77
C ALA A 54 49.67 -7.78 23.69
N PHE A 55 49.11 -8.02 22.50
CA PHE A 55 49.83 -8.55 21.35
C PHE A 55 50.89 -7.56 20.83
N GLU A 56 50.54 -6.28 20.70
CA GLU A 56 51.49 -5.24 20.32
C GLU A 56 52.65 -5.11 21.33
N ASP A 57 52.36 -5.15 22.62
CA ASP A 57 53.38 -5.10 23.66
C ASP A 57 54.28 -6.35 23.63
N ALA A 58 53.72 -7.53 23.39
CA ALA A 58 54.50 -8.74 23.17
C ALA A 58 55.39 -8.62 21.93
N ARG A 59 54.90 -8.03 20.83
CA ARG A 59 55.67 -7.74 19.62
C ARG A 59 56.82 -6.78 19.89
N LYS A 60 56.57 -5.68 20.61
CA LYS A 60 57.60 -4.71 21.01
C LYS A 60 58.69 -5.37 21.88
N ARG A 61 58.30 -6.21 22.84
CA ARG A 61 59.24 -6.97 23.69
C ARG A 61 60.07 -7.96 22.88
N PHE A 62 59.45 -8.70 21.96
CA PHE A 62 60.16 -9.61 21.06
C PHE A 62 61.16 -8.87 20.18
N ALA A 63 60.77 -7.74 19.58
CA ALA A 63 61.66 -6.90 18.78
C ALA A 63 62.86 -6.39 19.59
N ALA A 64 62.65 -6.01 20.86
CA ALA A 64 63.72 -5.55 21.75
C ALA A 64 64.65 -6.68 22.23
N ALA A 65 64.16 -7.93 22.33
CA ALA A 65 64.91 -9.08 22.82
C ALA A 65 65.63 -9.88 21.70
N TRP A 66 65.24 -9.69 20.44
CA TRP A 66 65.79 -10.42 19.30
C TRP A 66 67.15 -9.86 18.86
N ASN A 67 68.21 -10.68 18.94
CA ASN A 67 69.58 -10.28 18.60
C ASN A 67 70.01 -10.87 17.24
N HIS A 68 70.65 -10.05 16.40
CA HIS A 68 70.81 -10.27 14.96
C HIS A 68 72.12 -11.00 14.60
N GLU A 69 72.06 -12.00 13.71
CA GLU A 69 73.22 -12.34 12.85
C GLU A 69 72.92 -12.31 11.34
N GLN A 70 71.68 -12.47 10.86
CA GLN A 70 71.32 -12.30 9.45
C GLN A 70 69.88 -11.75 9.33
N GLY A 71 69.69 -10.63 8.61
CA GLY A 71 68.54 -9.73 8.74
C GLY A 71 67.16 -10.22 8.23
N GLY A 72 66.11 -9.50 8.68
CA GLY A 72 64.67 -9.69 8.44
C GLY A 72 63.95 -10.30 9.65
N HIS A 73 62.76 -9.80 10.06
CA HIS A 73 61.98 -10.37 11.18
C HIS A 73 61.01 -11.45 10.65
N PRO A 74 61.36 -12.75 10.65
CA PRO A 74 60.64 -13.77 9.88
C PRO A 74 59.20 -13.99 10.36
N ILE A 75 58.92 -13.64 11.61
CA ILE A 75 57.61 -13.83 12.25
C ILE A 75 56.80 -12.53 12.19
N ASN A 76 57.36 -11.37 12.54
CA ASN A 76 56.63 -10.10 12.52
C ASN A 76 56.35 -9.60 11.10
N ASP A 77 57.24 -9.90 10.15
CA ASP A 77 57.08 -9.58 8.73
C ASP A 77 56.30 -10.68 7.98
N SER A 78 55.88 -11.75 8.67
CA SER A 78 55.08 -12.80 8.04
C SER A 78 53.69 -12.29 7.69
N ASP A 79 53.22 -12.70 6.50
CA ASP A 79 51.88 -12.38 6.02
C ASP A 79 50.80 -12.79 7.02
N GLU A 80 51.03 -13.88 7.76
CA GLU A 80 50.10 -14.41 8.76
C GLU A 80 50.01 -13.52 10.00
N VAL A 81 51.14 -13.02 10.53
CA VAL A 81 51.13 -12.10 11.68
C VAL A 81 50.55 -10.74 11.30
N GLN A 82 50.84 -10.24 10.09
CA GLN A 82 50.22 -9.00 9.61
C GLN A 82 48.71 -9.17 9.39
N ARG A 83 48.27 -10.33 8.88
CA ARG A 83 46.85 -10.66 8.69
C ARG A 83 46.12 -10.70 10.03
N VAL A 84 46.67 -11.38 11.04
CA VAL A 84 46.09 -11.46 12.38
C VAL A 84 46.07 -10.10 13.07
N THR A 85 47.14 -9.30 12.98
CA THR A 85 47.19 -7.94 13.54
C THR A 85 46.10 -7.05 12.91
N LYS A 86 45.97 -7.07 11.57
CA LYS A 86 44.92 -6.31 10.88
C LYS A 86 43.52 -6.81 11.23
N SER A 87 43.33 -8.12 11.40
CA SER A 87 42.04 -8.71 11.77
C SER A 87 41.62 -8.35 13.20
N LEU A 88 42.54 -8.39 14.17
CA LEU A 88 42.26 -8.02 15.56
C LEU A 88 41.99 -6.52 15.69
N GLY A 89 42.77 -5.68 14.99
CA GLY A 89 42.53 -4.24 14.92
C GLY A 89 41.19 -3.89 14.24
N ALA A 90 40.82 -4.56 13.15
CA ALA A 90 39.52 -4.33 12.52
C ALA A 90 38.35 -4.74 13.44
N GLN A 91 38.47 -5.86 14.16
CA GLN A 91 37.45 -6.32 15.11
C GLN A 91 37.33 -5.43 16.34
N SER A 92 38.44 -4.85 16.83
CA SER A 92 38.41 -3.91 17.96
C SER A 92 37.69 -2.60 17.62
N GLU A 93 37.63 -2.22 16.34
CA GLU A 93 36.87 -1.06 15.85
C GLU A 93 35.40 -1.40 15.51
N GLN A 94 35.11 -2.59 15.00
CA GLN A 94 33.77 -2.99 14.54
C GLN A 94 32.83 -3.36 15.70
N LEU A 95 33.29 -4.16 16.67
CA LEU A 95 32.45 -4.67 17.76
C LEU A 95 31.81 -3.57 18.62
N PRO A 96 32.52 -2.47 19.00
CA PRO A 96 31.89 -1.35 19.71
C PRO A 96 30.85 -0.59 18.87
N LYS A 97 31.03 -0.47 17.55
CA LYS A 97 30.04 0.18 16.66
C LYS A 97 28.75 -0.62 16.57
N ILE A 98 28.87 -1.94 16.45
CA ILE A 98 27.73 -2.87 16.49
C ILE A 98 26.98 -2.72 17.82
N GLY A 99 27.70 -2.69 18.95
CA GLY A 99 27.09 -2.43 20.26
C GLY A 99 26.36 -1.10 20.33
N ALA A 100 26.95 -0.02 19.79
CA ALA A 100 26.33 1.30 19.78
C ALA A 100 25.04 1.37 18.93
N GLU A 101 25.02 0.71 17.77
CA GLU A 101 23.82 0.66 16.92
C GLU A 101 22.69 -0.15 17.55
N LEU A 102 22.99 -1.28 18.19
CA LEU A 102 22.00 -2.06 18.95
C LEU A 102 21.42 -1.26 20.13
N GLU A 103 22.27 -0.52 20.85
CA GLU A 103 21.81 0.35 21.94
C GLU A 103 20.94 1.51 21.42
N SER A 104 21.26 2.06 20.25
CA SER A 104 20.42 3.06 19.57
C SER A 104 19.03 2.52 19.24
N ILE A 105 18.93 1.28 18.75
CA ILE A 105 17.65 0.60 18.50
C ILE A 105 16.87 0.41 19.80
N ALA A 106 17.54 -0.08 20.86
CA ALA A 106 16.92 -0.29 22.17
C ALA A 106 16.35 1.02 22.75
N ALA A 107 17.14 2.09 22.70
CA ALA A 107 16.74 3.41 23.17
C ALA A 107 15.55 3.97 22.37
N ALA A 108 15.58 3.84 21.04
CA ALA A 108 14.49 4.30 20.19
C ALA A 108 13.17 3.54 20.44
N LEU A 109 13.23 2.23 20.67
CA LEU A 109 12.05 1.44 21.03
C LEU A 109 11.50 1.84 22.41
N ALA A 110 12.38 2.00 23.40
CA ALA A 110 11.97 2.42 24.74
C ALA A 110 11.31 3.81 24.74
N ASP A 111 11.85 4.74 23.95
CA ASP A 111 11.28 6.08 23.80
C ASP A 111 9.92 6.03 23.07
N ALA A 112 9.81 5.23 22.00
CA ALA A 112 8.53 5.03 21.31
C ALA A 112 7.46 4.38 22.21
N GLN A 113 7.85 3.40 23.04
CA GLN A 113 6.95 2.78 24.02
C GLN A 113 6.48 3.80 25.06
N LYS A 114 7.37 4.65 25.55
CA LYS A 114 7.04 5.71 26.51
C LYS A 114 6.09 6.75 25.91
N GLN A 115 6.41 7.27 24.72
CA GLN A 115 5.57 8.24 24.03
C GLN A 115 4.19 7.66 23.68
N GLY A 116 4.15 6.41 23.19
CA GLY A 116 2.91 5.74 22.84
C GLY A 116 2.00 5.51 24.05
N ALA A 117 2.57 5.10 25.19
CA ALA A 117 1.81 4.96 26.43
C ALA A 117 1.25 6.32 26.94
N GLN A 118 2.01 7.40 26.79
CA GLN A 118 1.57 8.75 27.15
C GLN A 118 0.42 9.24 26.26
N GLU A 119 0.52 9.01 24.96
CA GLU A 119 -0.53 9.38 23.99
C GLU A 119 -1.84 8.64 24.28
N ILE A 120 -1.79 7.33 24.51
CA ILE A 120 -2.98 6.54 24.84
C ILE A 120 -3.58 6.98 26.18
N ALA A 121 -2.77 7.28 27.19
CA ALA A 121 -3.26 7.76 28.47
C ALA A 121 -3.96 9.14 28.34
N LEU A 122 -3.45 10.02 27.47
CA LEU A 122 -4.07 11.31 27.16
C LEU A 122 -5.42 11.10 26.48
N LEU A 123 -5.47 10.33 25.39
CA LEU A 123 -6.69 10.01 24.66
C LEU A 123 -7.76 9.44 25.58
N GLU A 124 -7.40 8.46 26.41
CA GLU A 124 -8.35 7.86 27.36
C GLU A 124 -8.88 8.87 28.38
N SER A 125 -8.05 9.82 28.81
CA SER A 125 -8.47 10.90 29.71
C SER A 125 -9.46 11.85 29.03
N GLU A 126 -9.21 12.21 27.77
CA GLU A 126 -10.08 13.06 26.96
C GLU A 126 -11.43 12.39 26.71
N LEU A 127 -11.44 11.13 26.28
CA LEU A 127 -12.67 10.35 26.06
C LEU A 127 -13.49 10.18 27.34
N ARG A 128 -12.86 9.97 28.51
CA ARG A 128 -13.57 9.98 29.81
C ARG A 128 -14.12 11.36 30.18
N GLY A 129 -13.49 12.44 29.70
CA GLY A 129 -14.01 13.80 29.82
C GLY A 129 -15.30 13.96 29.02
N LEU A 130 -15.25 13.59 27.74
CA LEU A 130 -16.39 13.70 26.83
C LEU A 130 -17.55 12.79 27.23
N ASP A 131 -17.29 11.56 27.69
CA ASP A 131 -18.31 10.63 28.18
C ASP A 131 -19.08 11.21 29.38
N ARG A 132 -18.40 11.93 30.29
CA ARG A 132 -19.06 12.65 31.40
C ARG A 132 -19.93 13.81 30.91
N VAL A 133 -19.52 14.51 29.86
CA VAL A 133 -20.32 15.58 29.24
C VAL A 133 -21.57 14.98 28.60
N LEU A 134 -21.45 13.85 27.90
CA LEU A 134 -22.61 13.15 27.34
C LEU A 134 -23.59 12.69 28.41
N ALA A 135 -23.10 12.12 29.51
CA ALA A 135 -23.94 11.74 30.64
C ALA A 135 -24.77 12.92 31.19
N ALA A 136 -24.16 14.11 31.29
CA ALA A 136 -24.85 15.31 31.73
C ALA A 136 -25.90 15.79 30.71
N ILE A 137 -25.58 15.73 29.41
CA ILE A 137 -26.53 16.08 28.35
C ILE A 137 -27.73 15.12 28.35
N GLU A 138 -27.50 13.81 28.49
CA GLU A 138 -28.58 12.81 28.53
C GLU A 138 -29.47 12.99 29.75
N HIS A 139 -28.87 13.27 30.90
CA HIS A 139 -29.62 13.63 32.11
C HIS A 139 -30.53 14.84 31.87
N ASP A 140 -30.00 15.91 31.26
CA ASP A 140 -30.75 17.13 31.01
C ASP A 140 -31.86 16.94 29.95
N LEU A 141 -31.61 16.12 28.93
CA LEU A 141 -32.62 15.73 27.93
C LEU A 141 -33.80 14.92 28.50
N GLY A 142 -33.65 14.40 29.72
CA GLY A 142 -34.69 13.72 30.48
C GLY A 142 -35.73 14.66 31.13
N PHE A 143 -35.46 15.98 31.18
CA PHE A 143 -36.43 16.97 31.67
C PHE A 143 -37.44 17.39 30.59
N ASP A 144 -38.57 17.96 31.04
CA ASP A 144 -39.53 18.61 30.15
C ASP A 144 -39.00 19.98 29.72
N LEU A 145 -38.27 19.99 28.60
CA LEU A 145 -37.60 21.17 28.05
C LEU A 145 -38.40 21.79 26.91
N PRO A 146 -38.40 23.13 26.77
CA PRO A 146 -38.88 23.79 25.56
C PRO A 146 -38.17 23.25 24.31
N PRO A 147 -38.86 23.14 23.15
CA PRO A 147 -38.27 22.57 21.93
C PRO A 147 -36.92 23.18 21.53
N GLY A 148 -36.78 24.51 21.67
CA GLY A 148 -35.54 25.21 21.33
C GLY A 148 -34.37 24.93 22.27
N GLU A 149 -34.59 24.51 23.51
CA GLU A 149 -33.53 24.10 24.44
C GLU A 149 -33.14 22.64 24.21
N ARG A 150 -34.13 21.78 23.96
CA ARG A 150 -33.90 20.38 23.55
C ARG A 150 -33.04 20.31 22.28
N ASP A 151 -33.36 21.10 21.26
CA ASP A 151 -32.58 21.16 20.01
C ASP A 151 -31.13 21.60 20.23
N LYS A 152 -30.86 22.48 21.20
CA LYS A 152 -29.49 22.92 21.53
C LYS A 152 -28.70 21.81 22.19
N LEU A 153 -29.29 21.09 23.14
CA LEU A 153 -28.65 19.95 23.81
C LEU A 153 -28.37 18.81 22.82
N GLU A 154 -29.29 18.55 21.89
CA GLU A 154 -29.10 17.54 20.84
C GLU A 154 -27.94 17.89 19.90
N LYS A 155 -27.82 19.16 19.49
CA LYS A 155 -26.67 19.65 18.71
C LYS A 155 -25.37 19.55 19.49
N LEU A 156 -25.39 19.87 20.79
CA LEU A 156 -24.22 19.73 21.65
C LEU A 156 -23.80 18.26 21.78
N ARG A 157 -24.76 17.33 21.90
CA ARG A 157 -24.52 15.88 21.91
C ARG A 157 -23.76 15.44 20.65
N GLN A 158 -24.22 15.86 19.49
CA GLN A 158 -23.58 15.57 18.21
C GLN A 158 -22.16 16.17 18.12
N ALA A 159 -21.97 17.40 18.59
CA ALA A 159 -20.66 18.05 18.61
C ALA A 159 -19.66 17.33 19.54
N VAL A 160 -20.10 16.87 20.72
CA VAL A 160 -19.27 16.10 21.65
C VAL A 160 -18.87 14.75 21.06
N HIS A 161 -19.79 14.07 20.37
CA HIS A 161 -19.46 12.83 19.65
C HIS A 161 -18.48 13.07 18.51
N ALA A 162 -18.66 14.13 17.72
CA ALA A 162 -17.71 14.50 16.67
C ALA A 162 -16.31 14.79 17.25
N GLN A 163 -16.23 15.48 18.38
CA GLN A 163 -14.97 15.74 19.08
C GLN A 163 -14.28 14.43 19.52
N ALA A 164 -15.03 13.45 20.04
CA ALA A 164 -14.45 12.16 20.44
C ALA A 164 -13.82 11.42 19.24
N VAL A 165 -14.47 11.47 18.07
CA VAL A 165 -13.92 10.91 16.83
C VAL A 165 -12.67 11.68 16.38
N ASP A 166 -12.67 13.02 16.51
CA ASP A 166 -11.53 13.86 16.16
C ASP A 166 -10.32 13.63 17.08
N ASP A 167 -10.54 13.44 18.39
CA ASP A 167 -9.49 13.12 19.37
C ASP A 167 -8.83 11.77 19.04
N VAL A 168 -9.64 10.76 18.71
CA VAL A 168 -9.14 9.44 18.27
C VAL A 168 -8.36 9.57 16.96
N ARG A 169 -8.83 10.36 16.00
CA ARG A 169 -8.09 10.63 14.75
C ARG A 169 -6.76 11.34 15.01
N GLY A 170 -6.73 12.27 15.96
CA GLY A 170 -5.52 12.93 16.45
C GLY A 170 -4.52 11.93 17.03
N ALA A 171 -4.99 11.04 17.91
CA ALA A 171 -4.17 10.00 18.51
C ALA A 171 -3.65 8.99 17.48
N VAL A 172 -4.46 8.59 16.49
CA VAL A 172 -4.01 7.73 15.37
C VAL A 172 -2.85 8.39 14.63
N LYS A 173 -2.94 9.69 14.34
CA LYS A 173 -1.87 10.45 13.68
C LYS A 173 -0.60 10.47 14.53
N GLN A 174 -0.72 10.74 15.82
CA GLN A 174 0.43 10.82 16.72
C GLN A 174 1.09 9.44 16.92
N MET A 175 0.30 8.39 17.12
CA MET A 175 0.77 7.01 17.23
C MET A 175 1.49 6.53 15.96
N ASN A 176 0.97 6.88 14.78
CA ASN A 176 1.65 6.59 13.53
C ASN A 176 2.98 7.34 13.41
N SER A 177 3.05 8.60 13.86
CA SER A 177 4.30 9.38 13.89
C SER A 177 5.36 8.71 14.78
N ILE A 178 4.99 8.32 16.00
CA ILE A 178 5.87 7.63 16.96
C ILE A 178 6.41 6.33 16.35
N ARG A 179 5.52 5.49 15.80
CA ARG A 179 5.89 4.22 15.17
C ARG A 179 6.82 4.40 13.97
N ASN A 180 6.56 5.41 13.14
CA ASN A 180 7.37 5.67 11.95
C ASN A 180 8.79 6.14 12.33
N ALA A 181 8.91 7.02 13.33
CA ALA A 181 10.22 7.46 13.82
C ALA A 181 11.08 6.31 14.35
N TYR A 182 10.48 5.37 15.10
CA TYR A 182 11.16 4.14 15.53
C TYR A 182 11.59 3.29 14.33
N SER A 183 10.67 3.09 13.37
CA SER A 183 10.92 2.27 12.18
C SER A 183 12.06 2.81 11.32
N ASP A 184 12.19 4.13 11.20
CA ASP A 184 13.26 4.77 10.45
C ASP A 184 14.62 4.63 11.15
N THR A 185 14.63 4.75 12.48
CA THR A 185 15.84 4.51 13.29
C THR A 185 16.30 3.06 13.16
N LEU A 186 15.36 2.10 13.27
CA LEU A 186 15.64 0.68 13.11
C LEU A 186 16.26 0.39 11.73
N ARG A 187 15.67 0.92 10.66
CA ARG A 187 16.18 0.73 9.29
C ARG A 187 17.59 1.28 9.12
N LYS A 188 17.85 2.48 9.65
CA LYS A 188 19.17 3.11 9.57
C LYS A 188 20.23 2.31 10.32
N SER A 189 19.94 1.92 11.57
CA SER A 189 20.87 1.14 12.39
C SER A 189 21.14 -0.23 11.80
N MET A 190 20.16 -0.87 11.15
CA MET A 190 20.38 -2.12 10.42
C MET A 190 21.34 -1.99 9.23
N GLY A 191 21.22 -0.91 8.44
CA GLY A 191 22.18 -0.63 7.37
C GLY A 191 23.61 -0.48 7.89
N ASN A 192 23.77 0.14 9.07
CA ASN A 192 25.08 0.30 9.71
C ASN A 192 25.62 -1.03 10.27
N LEU A 193 24.77 -1.85 10.90
CA LEU A 193 25.14 -3.17 11.41
C LEU A 193 25.67 -4.09 10.30
N HIS A 194 24.99 -4.12 9.16
CA HIS A 194 25.43 -4.90 7.99
C HIS A 194 26.76 -4.36 7.43
N ALA A 195 26.91 -3.04 7.34
CA ALA A 195 28.15 -2.41 6.88
C ALA A 195 29.34 -2.72 7.80
N ASP A 196 29.10 -2.89 9.10
CA ASP A 196 30.11 -3.27 10.09
C ASP A 196 30.33 -4.80 10.20
N GLY A 197 29.70 -5.59 9.31
CA GLY A 197 29.91 -7.04 9.19
C GLY A 197 29.18 -7.87 10.24
N TYR A 198 28.18 -7.28 10.92
CA TYR A 198 27.26 -8.01 11.76
C TYR A 198 25.99 -8.36 10.99
N ASP A 199 25.92 -9.63 10.60
CA ASP A 199 24.68 -10.27 10.17
C ASP A 199 24.12 -11.03 11.38
N PRO A 200 23.06 -10.53 12.03
CA PRO A 200 22.40 -11.25 13.12
C PRO A 200 22.09 -12.70 12.73
N ALA A 201 22.07 -13.62 13.71
CA ALA A 201 21.73 -15.02 13.44
C ALA A 201 20.43 -15.12 12.64
N LYS A 202 20.28 -16.08 11.73
CA LYS A 202 19.12 -16.16 10.82
C LYS A 202 17.75 -15.98 11.48
N ALA A 203 17.56 -16.40 12.74
CA ALA A 203 16.32 -16.16 13.50
C ALA A 203 16.14 -14.71 13.99
N VAL A 204 17.24 -13.97 14.19
CA VAL A 204 17.32 -12.55 14.51
C VAL A 204 17.28 -11.71 13.23
N ASP A 205 17.92 -12.11 12.13
CA ASP A 205 17.65 -11.56 10.79
C ASP A 205 16.21 -11.83 10.36
N ASP A 206 15.65 -13.00 10.66
CA ASP A 206 14.23 -13.29 10.44
C ASP A 206 13.30 -12.55 11.43
N TRP A 207 13.83 -11.95 12.50
CA TRP A 207 13.04 -11.09 13.41
C TRP A 207 13.25 -9.59 13.16
N ILE A 208 14.37 -9.22 12.53
CA ILE A 208 14.80 -7.84 12.34
C ILE A 208 14.76 -7.42 10.84
N GLU A 209 15.06 -8.33 9.90
CA GLU A 209 14.74 -8.21 8.46
C GLU A 209 13.39 -8.86 8.07
N GLN A 210 12.88 -9.86 8.81
CA GLN A 210 11.53 -10.42 8.61
C GLN A 210 10.44 -10.09 9.66
N PRO A 211 10.40 -8.92 10.32
CA PRO A 211 9.13 -8.41 10.81
C PRO A 211 8.30 -7.83 9.65
N LEU A 212 8.76 -7.94 8.38
CA LEU A 212 8.15 -7.24 7.24
C LEU A 212 7.72 -8.11 6.04
N ARG A 213 8.25 -9.32 5.81
CA ARG A 213 7.74 -10.19 4.73
C ARG A 213 6.34 -10.69 5.06
N GLY A 214 5.41 -10.51 4.14
CA GLY A 214 3.97 -10.67 4.38
C GLY A 214 3.37 -9.58 5.28
N VAL A 215 4.15 -8.56 5.66
CA VAL A 215 3.64 -7.45 6.47
C VAL A 215 3.17 -6.33 5.59
N VAL A 216 2.05 -5.82 6.06
CA VAL A 216 1.30 -4.78 5.45
C VAL A 216 1.26 -3.62 6.43
N ARG A 217 1.74 -2.48 5.98
CA ARG A 217 1.67 -1.21 6.71
C ARG A 217 0.67 -0.33 6.00
N ASN A 218 -0.51 -0.21 6.56
CA ASN A 218 -1.44 0.82 6.15
C ASN A 218 -0.96 2.16 6.72
N LEU A 219 -0.67 3.11 5.83
CA LEU A 219 -0.24 4.47 6.15
C LEU A 219 -1.41 5.45 6.29
N GLY A 220 -2.64 4.96 6.09
CA GLY A 220 -3.88 5.71 6.23
C GLY A 220 -4.30 6.41 4.94
N PRO A 221 -5.40 7.19 5.01
CA PRO A 221 -5.96 7.88 3.86
C PRO A 221 -5.01 8.96 3.31
N VAL A 222 -4.84 8.94 2.00
CA VAL A 222 -4.05 9.91 1.24
C VAL A 222 -4.91 10.74 0.29
N ALA A 223 -6.08 10.23 -0.12
CA ALA A 223 -7.07 10.95 -0.92
C ALA A 223 -8.49 10.60 -0.50
N GLY A 224 -9.45 11.48 -0.77
CA GLY A 224 -10.84 11.34 -0.31
C GLY A 224 -10.99 11.54 1.20
N THR A 225 -11.99 10.89 1.82
CA THR A 225 -12.33 11.12 3.23
C THR A 225 -11.11 10.91 4.14
N GLY A 226 -10.73 11.95 4.89
CA GLY A 226 -9.62 11.92 5.84
C GLY A 226 -8.22 12.08 5.22
N GLY A 227 -8.10 12.23 3.90
CA GLY A 227 -6.83 12.51 3.24
C GLY A 227 -6.34 13.93 3.54
N ILE A 228 -5.12 14.08 4.06
CA ILE A 228 -4.53 15.39 4.41
C ILE A 228 -3.12 15.50 3.81
N PRO A 229 -2.84 16.47 2.90
CA PRO A 229 -3.76 17.50 2.41
C PRO A 229 -4.84 17.00 1.43
N GLY A 230 -4.79 15.73 1.01
CA GLY A 230 -5.77 15.14 0.09
C GLY A 230 -5.68 15.69 -1.33
N ILE A 231 -6.74 15.46 -2.13
CA ILE A 231 -6.87 16.04 -3.48
C ILE A 231 -7.49 17.43 -3.33
N PRO A 232 -6.88 18.50 -3.84
CA PRO A 232 -7.47 19.84 -3.80
C PRO A 232 -8.88 19.88 -4.38
N GLY A 233 -9.87 20.23 -3.54
CA GLY A 233 -11.27 20.39 -3.94
C GLY A 233 -12.09 19.10 -4.06
N ILE A 234 -11.52 17.93 -3.73
CA ILE A 234 -12.21 16.63 -3.71
C ILE A 234 -12.05 16.02 -2.32
N GLY A 235 -13.16 15.91 -1.58
CA GLY A 235 -13.19 15.40 -0.22
C GLY A 235 -13.53 13.91 -0.12
N ALA A 236 -13.96 13.28 -1.22
CA ALA A 236 -14.29 11.86 -1.30
C ALA A 236 -13.86 11.31 -2.67
N ALA A 237 -13.13 10.19 -2.70
CA ALA A 237 -12.46 9.73 -3.92
C ALA A 237 -12.46 8.21 -4.04
N ASP A 238 -12.55 7.74 -5.28
CA ASP A 238 -12.66 6.34 -5.65
C ASP A 238 -11.47 5.84 -6.47
N LEU A 239 -11.09 4.57 -6.31
CA LEU A 239 -9.97 3.94 -7.03
C LEU A 239 -8.62 4.64 -6.80
N GLY A 240 -7.93 5.09 -7.85
CA GLY A 240 -6.62 5.75 -7.75
C GLY A 240 -5.47 5.01 -8.44
N GLU A 241 -5.67 4.52 -9.67
CA GLU A 241 -4.57 3.94 -10.42
C GLU A 241 -3.59 5.04 -10.87
N VAL A 242 -2.31 4.93 -10.53
CA VAL A 242 -1.29 5.90 -10.96
C VAL A 242 -0.67 5.47 -12.28
N VAL A 243 -0.81 6.31 -13.29
CA VAL A 243 -0.26 6.11 -14.64
C VAL A 243 0.84 7.11 -14.95
N GLU A 244 1.81 6.68 -15.76
CA GLU A 244 2.95 7.51 -16.18
C GLU A 244 2.80 7.92 -17.65
N VAL A 245 3.08 9.20 -17.91
CA VAL A 245 3.32 9.73 -19.25
C VAL A 245 4.81 10.01 -19.39
N PRO A 246 5.50 9.38 -20.35
CA PRO A 246 6.93 9.57 -20.53
C PRO A 246 7.21 11.01 -20.94
N GLY A 247 8.33 11.53 -20.45
CA GLY A 247 8.82 12.85 -20.81
C GLY A 247 9.13 12.95 -22.30
N GLN A 248 8.89 14.12 -22.89
CA GLN A 248 9.26 14.43 -24.28
C GLN A 248 10.28 15.55 -24.31
N ASN A 249 11.20 15.53 -25.29
CA ASN A 249 12.18 16.60 -25.53
C ASN A 249 13.02 16.95 -24.29
N GLY A 250 13.44 15.94 -23.52
CA GLY A 250 14.26 16.13 -22.32
C GLY A 250 13.50 16.60 -21.08
N GLN A 251 12.17 16.72 -21.14
CA GLN A 251 11.36 16.96 -19.94
C GLN A 251 11.23 15.68 -19.10
N PRO A 252 11.06 15.79 -17.77
CA PRO A 252 10.77 14.63 -16.94
C PRO A 252 9.40 14.02 -17.29
N GLY A 253 9.25 12.72 -17.00
CA GLY A 253 7.95 12.06 -17.02
C GLY A 253 6.99 12.69 -16.02
N LYS A 254 5.70 12.47 -16.23
CA LYS A 254 4.64 12.94 -15.34
C LYS A 254 3.79 11.77 -14.87
N LEU A 255 3.34 11.84 -13.62
CA LEU A 255 2.42 10.87 -13.04
C LEU A 255 1.05 11.51 -12.87
N PHE A 256 0.01 10.74 -13.19
CA PHE A 256 -1.38 11.09 -12.93
C PHE A 256 -2.02 9.96 -12.13
N ALA A 257 -2.62 10.29 -10.98
CA ALA A 257 -3.53 9.40 -10.28
C ALA A 257 -4.92 9.51 -10.93
N ILE A 258 -5.45 8.36 -11.35
CA ILE A 258 -6.74 8.25 -12.04
C ILE A 258 -7.75 7.65 -11.08
N PHE A 259 -8.70 8.48 -10.67
CA PHE A 259 -9.78 8.13 -9.76
C PHE A 259 -11.08 7.88 -10.53
N GLY A 260 -11.95 7.04 -9.98
CA GLY A 260 -13.33 6.84 -10.43
C GLY A 260 -14.25 7.93 -9.93
N ASP A 261 -15.47 7.54 -9.54
CA ASP A 261 -16.48 8.45 -9.01
C ASP A 261 -15.94 9.23 -7.80
N SER A 262 -15.82 10.55 -7.92
CA SER A 262 -15.25 11.39 -6.86
C SER A 262 -16.16 12.57 -6.59
N PHE A 263 -16.11 13.09 -5.37
CA PHE A 263 -17.05 14.11 -4.92
C PHE A 263 -16.36 15.23 -4.16
N THR A 264 -16.91 16.45 -4.27
CA THR A 264 -16.37 17.61 -3.55
C THR A 264 -16.66 17.58 -2.05
N GLY A 265 -17.71 16.87 -1.63
CA GLY A 265 -18.04 16.63 -0.22
C GLY A 265 -17.14 15.57 0.42
N ASP A 266 -17.38 15.24 1.68
CA ASP A 266 -16.51 14.37 2.51
C ASP A 266 -16.91 12.89 2.52
N LYS A 267 -17.89 12.50 1.69
CA LYS A 267 -18.44 11.15 1.54
C LYS A 267 -18.96 10.90 0.13
N ALA A 268 -19.22 9.64 -0.22
CA ALA A 268 -19.81 9.31 -1.51
C ALA A 268 -21.17 10.02 -1.69
N TYR A 269 -21.41 10.53 -2.91
CA TYR A 269 -22.63 11.24 -3.31
C TYR A 269 -22.86 12.62 -2.67
N ASP A 270 -21.87 13.19 -1.98
CA ASP A 270 -21.99 14.53 -1.37
C ASP A 270 -21.26 15.62 -2.18
N GLY A 271 -21.96 16.71 -2.51
CA GLY A 271 -21.41 17.78 -3.34
C GLY A 271 -21.44 17.47 -4.84
N LYS A 272 -20.51 18.06 -5.61
CA LYS A 272 -20.45 17.87 -7.07
C LYS A 272 -19.75 16.56 -7.42
N HIS A 273 -20.26 15.87 -8.45
CA HIS A 273 -19.77 14.57 -8.90
C HIS A 273 -18.77 14.72 -10.04
N TYR A 274 -17.68 13.98 -9.95
CA TYR A 274 -16.74 13.73 -11.02
C TYR A 274 -16.82 12.25 -11.40
N PRO A 275 -17.24 11.90 -12.63
CA PRO A 275 -17.29 10.51 -13.06
C PRO A 275 -15.91 9.83 -13.11
N SER A 276 -14.88 10.59 -13.46
CA SER A 276 -13.49 10.15 -13.38
C SER A 276 -12.56 11.35 -13.30
N VAL A 277 -11.51 11.23 -12.49
CA VAL A 277 -10.60 12.33 -12.20
C VAL A 277 -9.17 11.98 -12.55
N ALA A 278 -8.52 12.85 -13.34
CA ALA A 278 -7.07 12.83 -13.50
C ALA A 278 -6.45 13.89 -12.62
N VAL A 279 -5.59 13.47 -11.69
CA VAL A 279 -4.90 14.35 -10.74
C VAL A 279 -3.39 14.21 -10.90
N PRO A 280 -2.63 15.28 -11.17
CA PRO A 280 -1.18 15.23 -11.14
C PRO A 280 -0.72 14.78 -9.76
N VAL A 281 0.22 13.83 -9.70
CA VAL A 281 0.76 13.34 -8.43
C VAL A 281 2.28 13.31 -8.48
N THR A 282 2.92 13.69 -7.38
CA THR A 282 4.35 13.48 -7.13
C THR A 282 4.52 12.74 -5.81
N PHE A 283 5.66 12.12 -5.60
CA PHE A 283 5.97 11.43 -4.34
C PHE A 283 7.18 12.09 -3.67
N ASP A 284 7.12 12.28 -2.36
CA ASP A 284 8.29 12.71 -1.57
C ASP A 284 9.31 11.57 -1.39
N GLU A 285 10.43 11.87 -0.71
CA GLU A 285 11.48 10.89 -0.42
C GLU A 285 10.98 9.71 0.43
N GLN A 286 9.89 9.89 1.17
CA GLN A 286 9.25 8.86 1.99
C GLN A 286 8.17 8.09 1.19
N GLY A 287 7.97 8.43 -0.08
CA GLY A 287 6.98 7.83 -0.96
C GLY A 287 5.55 8.30 -0.71
N ARG A 288 5.33 9.39 0.03
CA ARG A 288 3.98 9.94 0.27
C ARG A 288 3.53 10.76 -0.95
N PRO A 289 2.26 10.63 -1.36
CA PRO A 289 1.77 11.38 -2.51
C PRO A 289 1.47 12.84 -2.17
N HIS A 290 1.77 13.70 -3.14
CA HIS A 290 1.34 15.08 -3.21
C HIS A 290 0.48 15.28 -4.45
N PHE A 291 -0.80 15.56 -4.23
CA PHE A 291 -1.78 15.75 -5.29
C PHE A 291 -1.84 17.22 -5.71
N GLY A 292 -1.74 17.46 -7.01
CA GLY A 292 -2.02 18.74 -7.64
C GLY A 292 -3.52 18.98 -7.83
N ALA A 293 -3.90 20.10 -8.46
CA ALA A 293 -5.29 20.36 -8.79
C ALA A 293 -5.83 19.33 -9.81
N PRO A 294 -7.09 18.87 -9.67
CA PRO A 294 -7.75 18.05 -10.69
C PRO A 294 -7.70 18.70 -12.07
N LEU A 295 -7.41 17.89 -13.10
CA LEU A 295 -7.34 18.35 -14.50
C LEU A 295 -8.62 18.09 -15.30
N THR A 296 -9.58 17.42 -14.69
CA THR A 296 -10.92 17.17 -15.23
C THR A 296 -11.96 17.84 -14.33
N GLY A 297 -13.15 18.09 -14.85
CA GLY A 297 -14.20 18.85 -14.16
C GLY A 297 -15.36 17.99 -13.66
N PRO A 298 -16.18 18.51 -12.73
CA PRO A 298 -17.40 17.84 -12.30
C PRO A 298 -18.51 17.97 -13.35
N ASP A 299 -19.56 17.18 -13.20
CA ASP A 299 -20.83 17.28 -13.94
C ASP A 299 -20.66 17.26 -15.47
N GLY A 300 -19.70 16.47 -15.98
CA GLY A 300 -19.48 16.29 -17.42
C GLY A 300 -18.65 17.40 -18.09
N GLN A 301 -18.03 18.31 -17.33
CA GLN A 301 -17.07 19.28 -17.87
C GLN A 301 -15.67 18.68 -17.93
N ASN A 302 -14.93 18.92 -19.03
CA ASN A 302 -13.56 18.41 -19.21
C ASN A 302 -13.43 16.90 -18.88
N VAL A 303 -14.35 16.10 -19.43
CA VAL A 303 -14.46 14.65 -19.15
C VAL A 303 -13.17 13.92 -19.54
N LEU A 304 -12.62 13.15 -18.61
CA LEU A 304 -11.40 12.36 -18.83
C LEU A 304 -11.58 11.32 -19.94
N PHE A 305 -12.70 10.60 -19.90
CA PHE A 305 -13.04 9.53 -20.85
C PHE A 305 -14.32 9.86 -21.62
N PRO A 306 -14.25 10.63 -22.72
CA PRO A 306 -15.41 10.85 -23.57
C PRO A 306 -15.93 9.50 -24.13
N PRO A 307 -17.22 9.17 -23.94
CA PRO A 307 -17.73 7.87 -24.35
C PRO A 307 -17.81 7.77 -25.89
N PRO A 308 -17.52 6.59 -26.48
CA PRO A 308 -17.93 6.32 -27.85
C PRO A 308 -19.46 6.29 -27.97
N PRO A 309 -20.05 6.41 -29.18
CA PRO A 309 -21.50 6.43 -29.37
C PRO A 309 -22.25 5.27 -28.71
N GLN A 310 -21.64 4.08 -28.66
CA GLN A 310 -22.20 2.87 -28.06
C GLN A 310 -22.35 2.95 -26.53
N ALA A 311 -21.58 3.82 -25.87
CA ALA A 311 -21.58 4.00 -24.42
C ALA A 311 -22.20 5.35 -24.00
N ALA A 312 -22.91 6.03 -24.92
CA ALA A 312 -23.52 7.31 -24.63
C ALA A 312 -24.52 7.21 -23.46
N GLY A 313 -24.42 8.12 -22.49
CA GLY A 313 -25.30 8.17 -21.32
C GLY A 313 -24.94 7.19 -20.19
N THR A 314 -23.78 6.54 -20.27
CA THR A 314 -23.23 5.71 -19.18
C THR A 314 -22.15 6.46 -18.41
N ASP A 315 -21.91 6.06 -17.16
CA ASP A 315 -20.79 6.56 -16.36
C ASP A 315 -19.49 5.89 -16.80
N THR A 316 -18.53 6.70 -17.24
CA THR A 316 -17.26 6.20 -17.78
C THR A 316 -16.21 6.09 -16.67
N LEU A 317 -15.82 4.86 -16.32
CA LEU A 317 -14.90 4.58 -15.20
C LEU A 317 -13.60 3.93 -15.70
N PRO A 318 -12.45 4.19 -15.04
CA PRO A 318 -11.20 3.51 -15.37
C PRO A 318 -11.31 2.03 -15.00
N ALA A 319 -10.95 1.16 -15.94
CA ALA A 319 -11.05 -0.29 -15.83
C ALA A 319 -9.67 -0.96 -15.97
N GLY A 320 -8.63 -0.26 -15.49
CA GLY A 320 -7.25 -0.71 -15.43
C GLY A 320 -6.40 -0.40 -16.68
N SER A 321 -5.09 -0.67 -16.61
CA SER A 321 -4.13 -0.21 -17.64
C SER A 321 -3.10 -1.24 -18.07
N ILE A 322 -2.51 -1.03 -19.25
CA ILE A 322 -1.38 -1.77 -19.82
C ILE A 322 -0.17 -0.84 -19.94
N ARG A 323 0.96 -1.21 -19.32
CA ARG A 323 2.25 -0.48 -19.44
C ARG A 323 3.17 -1.12 -20.47
N MET A 324 3.50 -0.39 -21.52
CA MET A 324 4.44 -0.81 -22.56
C MET A 324 5.89 -0.53 -22.15
N SER A 325 6.85 -1.22 -22.76
CA SER A 325 8.28 -1.04 -22.44
C SER A 325 8.84 0.31 -22.90
N ASP A 326 8.20 0.95 -23.88
CA ASP A 326 8.63 2.22 -24.47
C ASP A 326 8.21 3.47 -23.68
N GLY A 327 7.46 3.32 -22.58
CA GLY A 327 6.88 4.47 -21.88
C GLY A 327 5.35 4.57 -22.01
N THR A 328 4.78 4.00 -23.07
CA THR A 328 3.37 4.17 -23.39
C THR A 328 2.48 3.44 -22.39
N THR A 329 1.39 4.08 -21.98
CA THR A 329 0.33 3.46 -21.19
C THR A 329 -0.98 3.53 -21.97
N TYR A 330 -1.69 2.39 -22.05
CA TYR A 330 -3.06 2.32 -22.52
C TYR A 330 -3.97 1.99 -21.34
N MET A 331 -5.14 2.61 -21.27
CA MET A 331 -6.10 2.38 -20.20
C MET A 331 -7.40 1.84 -20.80
N MET A 332 -8.00 0.84 -20.16
CA MET A 332 -9.36 0.42 -20.47
C MET A 332 -10.33 1.31 -19.71
N VAL A 333 -11.45 1.59 -20.36
CA VAL A 333 -12.56 2.33 -19.78
C VAL A 333 -13.80 1.46 -19.91
N ALA A 334 -14.61 1.39 -18.86
CA ALA A 334 -15.93 0.76 -18.89
C ALA A 334 -17.00 1.85 -18.86
N GLY A 335 -18.02 1.71 -19.71
CA GLY A 335 -19.26 2.49 -19.61
C GLY A 335 -20.24 1.73 -18.73
N THR A 336 -20.62 2.32 -17.60
CA THR A 336 -21.33 1.62 -16.53
C THR A 336 -22.68 2.23 -16.19
N ASP A 337 -23.58 1.38 -15.69
CA ASP A 337 -24.81 1.76 -15.01
C ASP A 337 -24.98 0.82 -13.81
N LYS A 338 -24.97 1.37 -12.60
CA LYS A 338 -24.98 0.60 -11.33
C LYS A 338 -23.92 -0.51 -11.33
N LEU A 339 -22.69 -0.15 -11.71
CA LEU A 339 -21.53 -1.04 -11.81
C LEU A 339 -21.63 -2.15 -12.88
N ASN A 340 -22.78 -2.31 -13.55
CA ASN A 340 -22.86 -3.17 -14.72
C ASN A 340 -22.22 -2.45 -15.91
N PRO A 341 -21.30 -3.08 -16.67
CA PRO A 341 -20.65 -2.44 -17.81
C PRO A 341 -21.55 -2.41 -19.06
N THR A 342 -22.76 -1.86 -18.92
CA THR A 342 -23.82 -1.80 -19.95
C THR A 342 -23.40 -1.07 -21.23
N GLY A 343 -22.50 -0.09 -21.12
CA GLY A 343 -21.90 0.63 -22.24
C GLY A 343 -20.77 -0.12 -22.95
N GLY A 344 -20.38 -1.30 -22.43
CA GLY A 344 -19.22 -2.06 -22.90
C GLY A 344 -17.90 -1.46 -22.42
N SER A 345 -16.80 -1.85 -23.07
CA SER A 345 -15.44 -1.39 -22.73
C SER A 345 -14.63 -1.00 -23.96
N TRP A 346 -13.74 -0.03 -23.83
CA TRP A 346 -12.83 0.43 -24.91
C TRP A 346 -11.47 0.83 -24.34
N LEU A 347 -10.47 0.98 -25.22
CA LEU A 347 -9.14 1.44 -24.85
C LEU A 347 -8.96 2.93 -25.17
N VAL A 348 -8.19 3.61 -24.34
CA VAL A 348 -7.70 4.98 -24.57
C VAL A 348 -6.17 5.01 -24.42
N LYS A 349 -5.51 5.98 -25.05
CA LYS A 349 -4.08 6.23 -24.84
C LYS A 349 -3.90 7.30 -23.77
N VAL A 350 -3.09 7.01 -22.75
CA VAL A 350 -2.72 7.98 -21.71
C VAL A 350 -1.80 9.04 -22.33
N THR A 351 -2.16 10.31 -22.17
CA THR A 351 -1.47 11.47 -22.75
C THR A 351 -1.38 12.63 -21.75
N ASN A 352 -0.54 13.63 -22.04
CA ASN A 352 -0.18 14.72 -21.11
C ASN A 352 -1.26 15.81 -20.95
N ASP A 353 -2.42 15.63 -21.58
CA ASP A 353 -3.51 16.59 -21.68
C ASP A 353 -4.87 16.00 -21.26
N PRO A 354 -4.99 15.42 -20.05
CA PRO A 354 -6.22 14.77 -19.60
C PRO A 354 -7.46 15.69 -19.67
N SER A 355 -7.29 17.00 -19.51
CA SER A 355 -8.36 18.00 -19.67
C SER A 355 -9.03 18.02 -21.05
N GLN A 356 -8.36 17.52 -22.10
CA GLN A 356 -8.92 17.43 -23.47
C GLN A 356 -9.73 16.13 -23.68
N GLY A 357 -9.70 15.24 -22.71
CA GLY A 357 -10.31 13.91 -22.73
C GLY A 357 -9.55 12.94 -23.61
N TRP A 358 -9.12 11.82 -23.03
CA TRP A 358 -8.45 10.74 -23.75
C TRP A 358 -9.47 10.00 -24.61
N LYS A 359 -9.31 10.14 -25.93
CA LYS A 359 -10.30 9.65 -26.90
C LYS A 359 -10.26 8.12 -27.02
N PRO A 360 -11.41 7.47 -27.26
CA PRO A 360 -11.46 6.05 -27.59
C PRO A 360 -10.56 5.73 -28.79
N ILE A 361 -9.78 4.67 -28.67
CA ILE A 361 -9.01 4.12 -29.78
C ILE A 361 -9.98 3.40 -30.72
N ASP A 362 -9.86 3.70 -32.01
CA ASP A 362 -10.72 3.13 -33.05
C ASP A 362 -10.76 1.60 -32.96
N LYS A 363 -11.95 1.02 -33.16
CA LYS A 363 -12.22 -0.43 -33.11
C LYS A 363 -11.87 -1.16 -31.80
N SER A 364 -11.45 -0.48 -30.74
CA SER A 364 -11.17 -1.11 -29.44
C SER A 364 -12.41 -1.42 -28.60
N TRP A 365 -13.58 -0.83 -28.94
CA TRP A 365 -14.82 -1.06 -28.21
C TRP A 365 -15.30 -2.50 -28.33
N ARG A 366 -15.76 -3.11 -27.23
CA ARG A 366 -16.48 -4.39 -27.22
C ARG A 366 -17.71 -4.31 -26.32
N PRO A 367 -18.80 -5.01 -26.69
CA PRO A 367 -19.99 -5.08 -25.85
C PRO A 367 -19.75 -5.94 -24.62
N TRP A 368 -20.47 -5.62 -23.55
CA TRP A 368 -20.68 -6.53 -22.44
C TRP A 368 -21.80 -7.52 -22.76
N THR A 369 -21.65 -8.77 -22.32
CA THR A 369 -22.72 -9.77 -22.37
C THR A 369 -23.11 -10.18 -20.95
N PRO A 370 -24.32 -9.85 -20.47
CA PRO A 370 -24.78 -10.26 -19.15
C PRO A 370 -25.10 -11.75 -19.08
N ASN A 371 -25.07 -12.32 -17.88
CA ASN A 371 -25.75 -13.59 -17.62
C ASN A 371 -27.27 -13.43 -17.72
N PRO A 372 -28.02 -14.56 -17.76
CA PRO A 372 -29.46 -14.52 -17.55
C PRO A 372 -29.81 -13.79 -16.24
N PRO A 373 -30.99 -13.12 -16.16
CA PRO A 373 -31.40 -12.40 -14.97
C PRO A 373 -31.30 -13.25 -13.69
N ASN A 374 -30.68 -12.69 -12.65
CA ASN A 374 -30.61 -13.31 -11.34
C ASN A 374 -31.86 -12.93 -10.52
N PRO A 375 -32.73 -13.88 -10.13
CA PRO A 375 -33.94 -13.55 -9.36
C PRO A 375 -33.65 -12.97 -7.97
N ASN A 376 -32.48 -13.27 -7.39
CA ASN A 376 -32.08 -12.81 -6.06
C ASN A 376 -31.34 -11.45 -6.10
N ASP A 377 -30.85 -11.06 -7.28
CA ASP A 377 -30.30 -9.74 -7.54
C ASP A 377 -30.66 -9.31 -8.97
N PRO A 378 -31.87 -8.75 -9.17
CA PRO A 378 -32.35 -8.39 -10.50
C PRO A 378 -31.59 -7.20 -11.10
N ILE A 379 -30.75 -6.51 -10.32
CA ILE A 379 -29.98 -5.35 -10.76
C ILE A 379 -28.62 -5.79 -11.30
N HIS A 380 -27.98 -6.79 -10.69
CA HIS A 380 -26.65 -7.25 -11.08
C HIS A 380 -26.72 -8.71 -11.59
N PRO A 381 -27.00 -8.93 -12.89
CA PRO A 381 -27.00 -10.28 -13.46
C PRO A 381 -25.59 -10.90 -13.46
N GLY A 382 -24.55 -10.08 -13.40
CA GLY A 382 -23.17 -10.50 -13.59
C GLY A 382 -22.84 -10.73 -15.07
N THR A 383 -21.58 -11.01 -15.35
CA THR A 383 -21.02 -11.14 -16.69
C THR A 383 -21.01 -12.60 -17.17
N SER A 384 -21.43 -12.81 -18.42
CA SER A 384 -21.38 -14.11 -19.09
C SER A 384 -19.95 -14.56 -19.38
N ALA A 385 -19.71 -15.88 -19.38
CA ALA A 385 -18.46 -16.48 -19.85
C ALA A 385 -18.16 -16.20 -21.33
N THR A 386 -19.17 -15.77 -22.10
CA THR A 386 -19.04 -15.37 -23.51
C THR A 386 -18.87 -13.87 -23.69
N SER A 387 -18.79 -13.09 -22.60
CA SER A 387 -18.51 -11.66 -22.68
C SER A 387 -17.05 -11.40 -23.01
N GLN A 388 -16.80 -10.34 -23.76
CA GLN A 388 -15.46 -9.75 -23.86
C GLN A 388 -15.05 -9.12 -22.52
N PRO A 389 -13.74 -9.05 -22.20
CA PRO A 389 -13.28 -8.41 -20.97
C PRO A 389 -13.73 -6.96 -20.85
N THR A 390 -14.14 -6.57 -19.64
CA THR A 390 -14.53 -5.18 -19.32
C THR A 390 -13.61 -4.53 -18.30
N GLN A 391 -12.63 -5.27 -17.78
CA GLN A 391 -11.55 -4.77 -16.95
C GLN A 391 -10.27 -5.56 -17.27
N ILE A 392 -9.13 -4.87 -17.23
CA ILE A 392 -7.82 -5.44 -17.54
C ILE A 392 -6.71 -4.84 -16.67
N SER A 393 -5.58 -5.53 -16.59
CA SER A 393 -4.30 -4.90 -16.28
C SER A 393 -3.16 -5.66 -16.93
N GLY A 394 -2.10 -4.99 -17.34
CA GLY A 394 -1.03 -5.65 -18.06
C GLY A 394 0.27 -4.89 -18.19
N PHE A 395 1.26 -5.58 -18.73
CA PHE A 395 2.56 -5.01 -19.04
C PHE A 395 3.23 -5.74 -20.19
N GLN A 396 4.16 -5.04 -20.86
CA GLN A 396 5.08 -5.66 -21.80
C GLN A 396 6.25 -6.29 -21.05
N ALA A 397 6.35 -7.61 -21.10
CA ALA A 397 7.38 -8.38 -20.42
C ALA A 397 8.71 -8.40 -21.20
N LYS A 398 9.77 -8.87 -20.53
CA LYS A 398 11.13 -8.98 -21.10
C LYS A 398 11.24 -9.89 -22.32
N ASP A 399 10.33 -10.84 -22.49
CA ASP A 399 10.27 -11.71 -23.68
C ASP A 399 9.74 -10.97 -24.93
N GLY A 400 9.32 -9.72 -24.76
CA GLY A 400 8.81 -8.86 -25.83
C GLY A 400 7.30 -8.96 -26.04
N LYS A 401 6.58 -9.86 -25.35
CA LYS A 401 5.12 -9.95 -25.43
C LYS A 401 4.45 -9.05 -24.40
N VAL A 402 3.23 -8.62 -24.69
CA VAL A 402 2.36 -7.97 -23.71
C VAL A 402 1.48 -9.02 -23.07
N TYR A 403 1.49 -9.10 -21.74
CA TYR A 403 0.60 -9.96 -20.96
C TYR A 403 -0.51 -9.12 -20.33
N ILE A 404 -1.74 -9.61 -20.43
CA ILE A 404 -2.94 -8.89 -20.02
C ILE A 404 -3.77 -9.81 -19.15
N ALA A 405 -3.79 -9.55 -17.84
CA ALA A 405 -4.76 -10.11 -16.92
C ALA A 405 -6.10 -9.40 -17.16
N ALA A 406 -7.19 -10.17 -17.25
CA ALA A 406 -8.47 -9.67 -17.70
C ALA A 406 -9.62 -10.37 -16.98
N ASP A 407 -10.65 -9.62 -16.60
CA ASP A 407 -11.84 -10.11 -15.90
C ASP A 407 -13.06 -9.25 -16.30
N SER A 408 -13.98 -9.02 -15.36
CA SER A 408 -15.15 -8.17 -15.57
C SER A 408 -15.22 -7.07 -14.51
N PHE A 409 -15.60 -5.87 -14.95
CA PHE A 409 -15.72 -4.68 -14.10
C PHE A 409 -16.69 -4.88 -12.92
N ASP A 410 -17.75 -5.68 -13.12
CA ASP A 410 -18.74 -6.03 -12.10
C ASP A 410 -18.24 -7.09 -11.08
N ARG A 411 -16.96 -7.47 -11.16
CA ARG A 411 -16.27 -8.43 -10.26
C ARG A 411 -16.84 -9.85 -10.26
N SER A 412 -17.68 -10.19 -11.24
CA SER A 412 -18.38 -11.48 -11.30
C SER A 412 -17.60 -12.60 -12.00
N ARG A 413 -16.39 -12.30 -12.50
CA ARG A 413 -15.54 -13.25 -13.23
C ARG A 413 -14.21 -13.45 -12.53
N GLY A 414 -13.63 -14.63 -12.72
CA GLY A 414 -12.23 -14.89 -12.36
C GLY A 414 -11.26 -14.33 -13.40
N VAL A 415 -10.02 -14.11 -12.97
CA VAL A 415 -8.96 -13.58 -13.84
C VAL A 415 -8.63 -14.57 -14.94
N THR A 416 -8.67 -14.09 -16.18
CA THR A 416 -8.17 -14.75 -17.39
C THR A 416 -6.88 -14.08 -17.85
N MET A 417 -6.12 -14.74 -18.71
CA MET A 417 -4.87 -14.20 -19.24
C MET A 417 -4.92 -14.15 -20.76
N TYR A 418 -4.42 -13.06 -21.32
CA TYR A 418 -4.16 -12.89 -22.74
C TYR A 418 -2.70 -12.51 -22.97
N ARG A 419 -2.22 -12.76 -24.18
CA ARG A 419 -1.00 -12.14 -24.68
C ARG A 419 -1.18 -11.56 -26.07
N VAL A 420 -0.33 -10.62 -26.44
CA VAL A 420 -0.33 -10.00 -27.78
C VAL A 420 1.05 -9.44 -28.13
N ASP A 421 1.32 -9.28 -29.42
CA ASP A 421 2.48 -8.52 -29.88
C ASP A 421 2.33 -7.02 -29.56
N PRO A 422 3.41 -6.31 -29.15
CA PRO A 422 3.31 -4.93 -28.67
C PRO A 422 2.67 -3.95 -29.67
N ASN A 423 2.93 -4.14 -30.97
CA ASN A 423 2.37 -3.30 -32.03
C ASN A 423 0.89 -3.59 -32.34
N GLN A 424 0.30 -4.62 -31.73
CA GLN A 424 -1.10 -4.99 -31.87
C GLN A 424 -1.88 -4.86 -30.54
N VAL A 425 -1.26 -4.30 -29.49
CA VAL A 425 -1.87 -4.26 -28.14
C VAL A 425 -3.25 -3.59 -28.10
N THR A 426 -3.48 -2.59 -28.96
CA THR A 426 -4.75 -1.88 -29.02
C THR A 426 -5.81 -2.57 -29.90
N ASP A 427 -5.41 -3.56 -30.69
CA ASP A 427 -6.32 -4.40 -31.47
C ASP A 427 -6.72 -5.63 -30.65
N ARG A 428 -7.93 -5.60 -30.11
CA ARG A 428 -8.44 -6.68 -29.27
C ARG A 428 -8.69 -7.97 -30.04
N ASP A 429 -8.81 -7.92 -31.38
CA ASP A 429 -8.91 -9.14 -32.21
C ASP A 429 -7.55 -9.83 -32.40
N ALA A 430 -6.45 -9.19 -32.00
CA ALA A 430 -5.11 -9.78 -32.02
C ALA A 430 -4.75 -10.51 -30.71
N TRP A 431 -5.57 -10.37 -29.66
CA TRP A 431 -5.26 -10.92 -28.35
C TRP A 431 -5.43 -12.44 -28.35
N GLN A 432 -4.39 -13.16 -27.93
CA GLN A 432 -4.41 -14.62 -27.81
C GLN A 432 -4.78 -15.01 -26.37
N PRO A 433 -5.87 -15.73 -26.13
CA PRO A 433 -6.24 -16.16 -24.78
C PRO A 433 -5.39 -17.35 -24.30
N TRP A 434 -5.11 -17.42 -23.01
CA TRP A 434 -4.65 -18.65 -22.38
C TRP A 434 -5.82 -19.63 -22.24
N THR A 435 -5.64 -20.87 -22.71
CA THR A 435 -6.68 -21.91 -22.73
C THR A 435 -6.58 -22.90 -21.57
N GLY A 436 -5.63 -22.70 -20.65
CA GLY A 436 -5.27 -23.67 -19.61
C GLY A 436 -4.16 -24.65 -20.00
N SER A 437 -3.89 -24.81 -21.30
CA SER A 437 -2.84 -25.71 -21.82
C SER A 437 -1.97 -25.09 -22.90
N GLY A 438 -2.32 -23.92 -23.40
CA GLY A 438 -1.60 -23.21 -24.45
C GLY A 438 -2.25 -21.87 -24.76
N TRP A 439 -1.70 -21.19 -25.77
CA TRP A 439 -2.27 -19.95 -26.30
C TRP A 439 -3.23 -20.27 -27.46
N GLY A 440 -4.46 -19.75 -27.37
CA GLY A 440 -5.49 -19.89 -28.39
C GLY A 440 -5.27 -18.99 -29.60
N GLN A 441 -6.24 -18.97 -30.52
CA GLN A 441 -6.16 -18.12 -31.69
C GLN A 441 -6.43 -16.65 -31.33
N PRO A 442 -5.81 -15.69 -32.04
CA PRO A 442 -6.13 -14.27 -31.88
C PRO A 442 -7.63 -14.00 -31.97
N GLY A 443 -8.17 -13.22 -31.03
CA GLY A 443 -9.56 -12.76 -31.00
C GLY A 443 -10.53 -13.74 -30.34
N GLU A 444 -10.09 -14.95 -29.98
CA GLU A 444 -10.87 -15.87 -29.17
C GLU A 444 -10.98 -15.39 -27.72
N LEU A 445 -12.08 -15.76 -27.06
CA LEU A 445 -12.29 -15.48 -25.64
C LEU A 445 -11.52 -16.47 -24.77
N ALA A 446 -10.91 -15.97 -23.70
CA ALA A 446 -10.42 -16.82 -22.62
C ALA A 446 -11.60 -17.37 -21.82
N THR A 447 -11.86 -18.68 -21.96
CA THR A 447 -12.97 -19.37 -21.28
C THR A 447 -12.55 -20.06 -19.99
N VAL A 448 -11.24 -20.19 -19.76
CA VAL A 448 -10.67 -20.85 -18.57
C VAL A 448 -9.99 -19.80 -17.70
N PRO A 449 -10.55 -19.48 -16.52
CA PRO A 449 -9.89 -18.57 -15.60
C PRO A 449 -8.65 -19.23 -14.99
N MET A 450 -7.67 -18.41 -14.63
CA MET A 450 -6.40 -18.80 -14.01
C MET A 450 -6.59 -19.31 -12.58
N SER A 451 -7.70 -18.97 -11.94
CA SER A 451 -8.11 -19.47 -10.62
C SER A 451 -9.65 -19.56 -10.54
N PRO A 452 -10.22 -20.34 -9.60
CA PRO A 452 -11.67 -20.39 -9.40
C PRO A 452 -12.25 -19.14 -8.72
N ASN A 453 -11.38 -18.26 -8.20
CA ASN A 453 -11.77 -17.07 -7.46
C ASN A 453 -12.19 -15.95 -8.42
N THR A 454 -13.16 -15.14 -8.00
CA THR A 454 -13.56 -13.92 -8.70
C THR A 454 -12.75 -12.73 -8.21
N TYR A 455 -12.44 -11.80 -9.12
CA TYR A 455 -11.63 -10.63 -8.82
C TYR A 455 -12.23 -9.34 -9.38
N GLY A 456 -11.75 -8.22 -8.86
CA GLY A 456 -12.00 -6.85 -9.30
C GLY A 456 -10.75 -5.98 -9.17
N GLU A 457 -10.78 -4.80 -9.80
CA GLU A 457 -9.76 -3.75 -9.71
C GLU A 457 -8.31 -4.26 -9.87
N LEU A 458 -8.04 -4.95 -10.98
CA LEU A 458 -6.74 -5.56 -11.22
C LEU A 458 -5.62 -4.53 -11.38
N SER A 459 -4.45 -4.85 -10.81
CA SER A 459 -3.18 -4.18 -11.04
C SER A 459 -2.09 -5.22 -11.28
N PHE A 460 -1.78 -5.49 -12.56
CA PHE A 460 -0.78 -6.46 -13.01
C PHE A 460 0.42 -5.75 -13.63
N ARG A 461 1.57 -5.84 -12.97
CA ARG A 461 2.79 -5.09 -13.31
C ARG A 461 4.02 -6.00 -13.28
N GLU A 462 5.08 -5.59 -13.96
CA GLU A 462 6.43 -6.12 -13.69
C GLU A 462 7.07 -5.29 -12.57
N VAL A 463 7.50 -5.93 -11.49
CA VAL A 463 8.22 -5.31 -10.36
C VAL A 463 9.47 -6.14 -10.08
N ASP A 464 10.64 -5.51 -10.07
CA ASP A 464 11.95 -6.16 -9.95
C ASP A 464 12.14 -7.35 -10.92
N GLY A 465 11.57 -7.23 -12.14
CA GLY A 465 11.63 -8.28 -13.15
C GLY A 465 10.71 -9.47 -12.92
N LYS A 466 9.77 -9.39 -11.97
CA LYS A 466 8.78 -10.41 -11.69
C LYS A 466 7.35 -9.91 -11.99
N PRO A 467 6.47 -10.77 -12.52
CA PRO A 467 5.04 -10.51 -12.54
C PRO A 467 4.48 -10.37 -11.13
N VAL A 468 3.80 -9.26 -10.87
CA VAL A 468 3.09 -8.99 -9.61
C VAL A 468 1.65 -8.61 -9.94
N LEU A 469 0.71 -9.34 -9.36
CA LEU A 469 -0.73 -9.07 -9.46
C LEU A 469 -1.24 -8.62 -8.10
N SER A 470 -1.91 -7.48 -8.09
CA SER A 470 -2.74 -7.04 -6.99
C SER A 470 -4.19 -6.89 -7.45
N GLY A 471 -5.15 -7.13 -6.58
CA GLY A 471 -6.57 -6.95 -6.89
C GLY A 471 -7.49 -7.39 -5.76
N PHE A 472 -8.75 -7.00 -5.85
CA PHE A 472 -9.78 -7.35 -4.88
C PHE A 472 -10.35 -8.74 -5.20
N ASN A 473 -10.12 -9.71 -4.32
CA ASN A 473 -10.74 -11.03 -4.39
C ASN A 473 -12.19 -10.93 -3.88
N SER A 474 -13.12 -10.85 -4.84
CA SER A 474 -14.57 -10.73 -4.61
C SER A 474 -15.26 -12.07 -4.36
N THR A 475 -14.50 -13.16 -4.23
CA THR A 475 -15.07 -14.49 -4.00
C THR A 475 -15.92 -14.47 -2.74
N PHE A 476 -17.12 -15.02 -2.82
CA PHE A 476 -18.07 -15.06 -1.71
C PHE A 476 -17.40 -15.65 -0.45
N GLY A 477 -17.44 -14.89 0.66
CA GLY A 477 -16.82 -15.26 1.92
C GLY A 477 -15.32 -14.93 2.06
N THR A 478 -14.67 -14.41 1.01
CA THR A 478 -13.25 -14.00 1.06
C THR A 478 -13.09 -12.48 1.18
N ASN A 479 -13.62 -11.71 0.22
CA ASN A 479 -13.69 -10.23 0.24
C ASN A 479 -12.43 -9.52 0.76
N GLN A 480 -11.31 -9.67 0.06
CA GLN A 480 -10.03 -9.13 0.52
C GLN A 480 -9.16 -8.66 -0.66
N VAL A 481 -8.28 -7.69 -0.45
CA VAL A 481 -7.28 -7.29 -1.45
C VAL A 481 -6.03 -8.12 -1.25
N GLU A 482 -5.51 -8.68 -2.34
CA GLU A 482 -4.40 -9.64 -2.34
C GLU A 482 -3.27 -9.16 -3.25
N VAL A 483 -2.03 -9.48 -2.87
CA VAL A 483 -0.85 -9.38 -3.73
C VAL A 483 -0.26 -10.76 -3.96
N ARG A 484 0.07 -11.05 -5.22
CA ARG A 484 0.70 -12.28 -5.69
C ARG A 484 1.94 -11.94 -6.48
N VAL A 485 3.01 -12.70 -6.26
CA VAL A 485 4.28 -12.60 -6.99
C VAL A 485 4.56 -13.96 -7.63
N ALA A 486 4.99 -13.97 -8.88
CA ALA A 486 5.39 -15.18 -9.58
C ALA A 486 6.67 -14.98 -10.38
N ASN A 487 7.20 -16.06 -10.95
CA ASN A 487 8.32 -15.98 -11.89
C ASN A 487 7.84 -15.86 -13.35
N ASP A 488 6.64 -16.36 -13.64
CA ASP A 488 6.01 -16.31 -14.97
C ASP A 488 4.57 -15.79 -14.85
N PRO A 489 4.06 -14.98 -15.81
CA PRO A 489 2.68 -14.49 -15.81
C PRO A 489 1.61 -15.58 -15.67
N LEU A 490 1.85 -16.77 -16.23
CA LEU A 490 0.92 -17.91 -16.19
C LEU A 490 0.91 -18.63 -14.84
N GLU A 491 1.94 -18.42 -14.01
CA GLU A 491 2.06 -19.03 -12.68
C GLU A 491 1.51 -18.13 -11.56
N ILE A 492 0.95 -16.96 -11.89
CA ILE A 492 0.55 -15.93 -10.92
C ILE A 492 -0.48 -16.42 -9.88
N PHE A 493 -1.25 -17.46 -10.21
CA PHE A 493 -2.19 -18.14 -9.29
C PHE A 493 -1.77 -19.57 -8.88
N SER A 494 -0.65 -20.08 -9.39
CA SER A 494 -0.15 -21.44 -9.12
C SER A 494 0.87 -21.50 -7.97
N GLY A 495 1.35 -20.34 -7.53
CA GLY A 495 2.38 -20.20 -6.49
C GLY A 495 1.87 -20.27 -5.04
N ARG A 496 2.59 -19.57 -4.16
CA ARG A 496 2.29 -19.49 -2.72
C ARG A 496 0.94 -18.81 -2.45
N ALA A 497 0.48 -18.94 -1.22
CA ALA A 497 -0.65 -18.16 -0.72
C ALA A 497 -0.40 -16.65 -0.96
N PRO A 498 -1.43 -15.89 -1.35
CA PRO A 498 -1.31 -14.45 -1.56
C PRO A 498 -0.91 -13.74 -0.26
N THR A 499 -0.26 -12.59 -0.39
CA THR A 499 -0.17 -11.64 0.73
C THR A 499 -1.48 -10.87 0.81
N VAL A 500 -2.21 -11.02 1.91
CA VAL A 500 -3.47 -10.28 2.13
C VAL A 500 -3.14 -8.88 2.58
N VAL A 501 -3.53 -7.89 1.77
CA VAL A 501 -3.23 -6.46 1.98
C VAL A 501 -4.36 -5.74 2.72
N ALA A 502 -5.58 -6.23 2.55
CA ALA A 502 -6.74 -5.75 3.27
C ALA A 502 -7.78 -6.86 3.35
N HIS A 503 -8.38 -7.08 4.51
CA HIS A 503 -9.46 -8.02 4.72
C HIS A 503 -10.72 -7.24 5.12
N ASN A 504 -11.87 -7.61 4.54
CA ASN A 504 -13.15 -6.99 4.86
C ASN A 504 -13.66 -7.47 6.23
N ASP A 505 -13.24 -6.79 7.28
CA ASP A 505 -13.73 -7.00 8.63
C ASP A 505 -13.79 -5.68 9.42
N THR A 506 -14.36 -5.76 10.61
CA THR A 506 -14.39 -4.68 11.61
C THR A 506 -13.34 -4.91 12.70
N GLY A 507 -12.32 -5.71 12.42
CA GLY A 507 -11.21 -5.94 13.33
C GLY A 507 -10.35 -4.68 13.44
N ASN A 508 -9.25 -4.82 14.15
CA ASN A 508 -8.36 -3.71 14.44
C ASN A 508 -6.92 -3.95 14.01
N THR A 509 -6.73 -4.85 13.05
CA THR A 509 -5.41 -5.08 12.47
C THR A 509 -5.10 -4.02 11.41
N PRO A 510 -3.82 -3.79 11.04
CA PRO A 510 -3.47 -2.87 9.95
C PRO A 510 -4.11 -3.21 8.59
N ILE A 511 -4.60 -4.45 8.42
CA ILE A 511 -5.28 -4.92 7.22
C ILE A 511 -6.81 -5.01 7.39
N SER A 512 -7.35 -4.77 8.59
CA SER A 512 -8.78 -4.76 8.87
C SER A 512 -9.42 -3.49 8.30
N ILE A 513 -9.99 -3.59 7.10
CA ILE A 513 -10.54 -2.45 6.37
C ILE A 513 -11.91 -2.84 5.89
N ARG A 514 -12.93 -2.16 6.41
CA ARG A 514 -14.32 -2.42 6.04
C ARG A 514 -14.56 -2.06 4.56
N GLN A 515 -15.03 -3.05 3.79
CA GLN A 515 -15.33 -2.95 2.36
C GLN A 515 -14.15 -2.39 1.53
N PRO A 516 -12.99 -3.06 1.53
CA PRO A 516 -11.84 -2.64 0.76
C PRO A 516 -11.99 -3.07 -0.70
N TYR A 517 -11.34 -2.36 -1.60
CA TYR A 517 -11.20 -2.73 -3.02
C TYR A 517 -10.02 -1.97 -3.64
N GLY A 518 -9.74 -2.17 -4.92
CA GLY A 518 -8.54 -1.59 -5.53
C GLY A 518 -7.28 -2.38 -5.18
N GLY A 519 -6.24 -1.68 -4.74
CA GLY A 519 -4.90 -2.24 -4.56
C GLY A 519 -4.03 -1.99 -5.78
N TYR A 520 -3.98 -0.74 -6.25
CA TYR A 520 -3.20 -0.35 -7.42
C TYR A 520 -1.73 -0.16 -7.07
N ILE A 521 -0.85 -0.95 -7.68
CA ILE A 521 0.59 -0.89 -7.44
C ILE A 521 1.14 0.43 -7.98
N LEU A 522 1.83 1.18 -7.13
CA LEU A 522 2.40 2.49 -7.47
C LEU A 522 3.68 2.34 -8.30
N PRO A 523 3.90 3.22 -9.30
CA PRO A 523 5.17 3.32 -10.00
C PRO A 523 6.35 3.51 -9.04
N GLY A 524 7.50 2.91 -9.36
CA GLY A 524 8.71 2.98 -8.53
C GLY A 524 8.75 2.02 -7.34
N SER A 525 7.71 1.18 -7.16
CA SER A 525 7.71 0.11 -6.16
C SER A 525 8.79 -0.96 -6.42
N SER A 526 9.19 -1.66 -5.36
CA SER A 526 10.06 -2.85 -5.40
C SER A 526 9.41 -4.00 -4.62
N LEU A 527 9.89 -5.23 -4.77
CA LEU A 527 9.40 -6.38 -3.99
C LEU A 527 9.77 -6.31 -2.51
N ASN A 528 10.71 -5.44 -2.14
CA ASN A 528 11.05 -5.15 -0.74
C ASN A 528 10.27 -3.95 -0.16
N ASN A 529 9.57 -3.20 -1.01
CA ASN A 529 8.77 -2.05 -0.61
C ASN A 529 7.70 -1.77 -1.68
N LEU A 530 6.69 -2.64 -1.76
CA LEU A 530 5.59 -2.51 -2.69
C LEU A 530 4.62 -1.48 -2.13
N ASN A 531 4.39 -0.38 -2.85
CA ASN A 531 3.44 0.64 -2.43
C ASN A 531 2.16 0.49 -3.26
N LEU A 532 1.01 0.58 -2.61
CA LEU A 532 -0.29 0.46 -3.24
C LEU A 532 -1.22 1.59 -2.82
N PHE A 533 -2.10 2.00 -3.72
CA PHE A 533 -3.32 2.71 -3.37
C PHE A 533 -4.49 1.73 -3.23
N LEU A 534 -5.03 1.68 -2.02
CA LEU A 534 -6.12 0.82 -1.60
C LEU A 534 -7.37 1.67 -1.36
N SER A 535 -8.49 1.33 -1.97
CA SER A 535 -9.73 2.09 -1.81
C SER A 535 -10.60 1.48 -0.71
N GLN A 536 -11.38 2.35 -0.05
CA GLN A 536 -12.37 1.96 0.95
C GLN A 536 -13.69 2.69 0.70
N TRP A 537 -14.80 1.94 0.74
CA TRP A 537 -16.14 2.51 0.69
C TRP A 537 -17.08 1.78 1.62
N ASN A 538 -17.39 2.41 2.76
CA ASN A 538 -18.44 1.91 3.63
C ASN A 538 -19.81 2.29 3.04
N THR A 539 -20.47 1.34 2.38
CA THR A 539 -21.73 1.59 1.66
C THR A 539 -22.91 1.87 2.58
N ASP A 540 -22.85 1.50 3.86
CA ASP A 540 -23.94 1.75 4.81
C ASP A 540 -24.02 3.23 5.19
N ALA A 541 -22.86 3.88 5.36
CA ALA A 541 -22.76 5.27 5.77
C ALA A 541 -22.32 6.21 4.63
N ASN A 542 -21.91 5.64 3.49
CA ASN A 542 -21.19 6.30 2.39
C ASN A 542 -19.86 6.96 2.80
N THR A 543 -19.38 6.66 4.01
CA THR A 543 -18.14 7.21 4.59
C THR A 543 -17.46 6.19 5.52
N PRO A 544 -16.13 6.04 5.48
CA PRO A 544 -15.20 6.73 4.58
C PRO A 544 -15.39 6.32 3.12
N TYR A 545 -15.12 7.26 2.21
CA TYR A 545 -14.97 7.03 0.78
C TYR A 545 -13.63 7.61 0.34
N ASN A 546 -12.60 6.78 0.43
CA ASN A 546 -11.22 7.22 0.41
C ASN A 546 -10.27 6.23 -0.25
N VAL A 547 -9.05 6.71 -0.43
CA VAL A 547 -7.91 5.96 -0.94
C VAL A 547 -6.79 6.07 0.08
N GLN A 548 -6.27 4.93 0.50
CA GLN A 548 -5.26 4.75 1.52
C GLN A 548 -3.96 4.30 0.87
N GLN A 549 -2.82 4.77 1.39
CA GLN A 549 -1.52 4.25 0.96
C GLN A 549 -1.15 3.06 1.83
N VAL A 550 -0.80 1.95 1.18
CA VAL A 550 -0.38 0.73 1.86
C VAL A 550 0.99 0.31 1.36
N GLN A 551 1.89 -0.01 2.30
CA GLN A 551 3.19 -0.61 2.02
C GLN A 551 3.17 -2.10 2.33
N VAL A 552 3.71 -2.90 1.42
CA VAL A 552 3.71 -4.36 1.51
C VAL A 552 5.09 -4.88 1.15
N THR A 553 5.61 -5.83 1.91
CA THR A 553 6.68 -6.70 1.41
C THR A 553 6.05 -8.04 1.08
N PRO A 554 5.68 -8.33 -0.18
CA PRO A 554 4.93 -9.53 -0.49
C PRO A 554 5.74 -10.80 -0.27
N ALA A 555 5.03 -11.90 0.00
CA ALA A 555 5.59 -13.24 -0.12
C ALA A 555 6.04 -13.48 -1.57
N GLN A 556 7.31 -13.88 -1.73
CA GLN A 556 7.94 -14.10 -3.04
C GLN A 556 8.04 -15.57 -3.43
#